data_AF-A0AAF0I3G6-F1
#
_entry.id   AF-A0AAF0I3G6-F1
#
_cell.length_a   1.000
_cell.length_b   1.000
_cell.length_c   1.000
_cell.angle_alpha   90.00
_cell.angle_beta   90.00
_cell.angle_gamma   90.00
#
_symmetry.space_group_name_H-M   'P 1'
#
loop_
_entity.id
_entity.type
_entity.pdbx_description
1 polymer ?
#
loop_
_entity_poly.entity_id
_entity_poly.type
_entity_poly.pdbx_seq_one_letter_code
_entity_poly.pdbx_strand_id
1 'polypeptide(L)' 'MSSNKPADMDDVHAVVGQAVSSLLKSGKSAGIQEIIVFLQHQQARSVNGQREVYARAVRIVMNMVN' A
#
# COMPACT_ATOMS: atom_id res chain seq x y z
N MET A 1 23.29 -7.49 2.79
CA MET A 1 22.58 -8.32 1.78
C MET A 1 21.26 -7.63 1.46
N SER A 2 21.25 -6.63 0.57
CA SER A 2 20.02 -5.97 0.12
C SER A 2 19.28 -6.93 -0.78
N SER A 3 18.35 -7.65 -0.17
CA SER A 3 17.60 -8.70 -0.83
C SER A 3 16.47 -8.05 -1.64
N ASN A 4 16.76 -7.67 -2.88
CA ASN A 4 15.74 -7.38 -3.89
C ASN A 4 15.04 -8.70 -4.26
N LYS A 5 14.28 -9.26 -3.31
CA LYS A 5 13.57 -10.54 -3.44
C LYS A 5 12.16 -10.26 -3.97
N PRO A 6 11.62 -11.13 -4.85
CA PRO A 6 10.22 -11.06 -5.30
C PRO A 6 9.19 -11.10 -4.15
N ALA A 7 9.58 -11.59 -2.97
CA ALA A 7 8.78 -11.52 -1.74
C ALA A 7 8.31 -10.09 -1.41
N ASP A 8 9.13 -9.07 -1.68
CA ASP A 8 8.81 -7.67 -1.37
C ASP A 8 7.65 -7.12 -2.23
N MET A 9 7.52 -7.59 -3.48
CA MET A 9 6.39 -7.20 -4.33
C MET A 9 5.09 -7.93 -3.97
N ASP A 10 5.17 -9.16 -3.44
CA ASP A 10 4.01 -9.88 -2.91
C ASP A 10 3.42 -9.15 -1.69
N ASP A 11 4.30 -8.71 -0.78
CA ASP A 11 3.92 -7.88 0.37
C ASP A 11 3.26 -6.56 -0.07
N VAL A 12 3.78 -5.91 -1.11
CA VAL A 12 3.20 -4.68 -1.66
C VAL A 12 1.83 -4.94 -2.28
N HIS A 13 1.66 -5.99 -3.08
CA HIS A 13 0.37 -6.34 -3.65
C HIS A 13 -0.65 -6.71 -2.56
N ALA A 14 -0.21 -7.41 -1.51
CA ALA A 14 -1.06 -7.76 -0.37
C ALA A 14 -1.58 -6.52 0.35
N VAL A 15 -0.74 -5.52 0.65
CA VAL A 15 -1.18 -4.29 1.33
C VAL A 15 -2.08 -3.42 0.45
N VAL A 16 -1.86 -3.39 -0.87
CA VAL A 16 -2.76 -2.70 -1.81
C VAL A 16 -4.11 -3.42 -1.88
N GLY A 17 -4.11 -4.76 -1.98
CA GLY A 17 -5.33 -5.57 -1.96
C GLY A 17 -6.12 -5.42 -0.67
N GLN A 18 -5.43 -5.35 0.49
CA GLN A 18 -6.04 -5.04 1.78
C GLN A 18 -6.66 -3.64 1.81
N ALA A 19 -5.98 -2.63 1.25
CA ALA A 19 -6.51 -1.28 1.16
C ALA A 19 -7.81 -1.24 0.34
N VAL A 20 -7.79 -1.85 -0.86
CA VAL A 20 -8.96 -1.96 -1.73
C VAL A 20 -10.10 -2.69 -1.04
N SER A 21 -9.83 -3.87 -0.45
CA SER A 21 -10.86 -4.63 0.26
C SER A 21 -11.44 -3.85 1.44
N SER A 22 -10.62 -3.11 2.18
CA SER A 22 -11.05 -2.33 3.34
C SER A 22 -11.94 -1.16 2.93
N LEU A 23 -11.58 -0.45 1.85
CA LEU A 23 -12.38 0.63 1.30
C LEU A 23 -13.75 0.13 0.83
N LEU A 24 -13.78 -0.96 0.06
CA LEU A 24 -15.01 -1.57 -0.44
C LEU A 24 -15.91 -2.07 0.70
N LYS A 25 -15.35 -2.73 1.71
CA LYS A 25 -16.09 -3.14 2.92
C LYS A 25 -16.68 -1.94 3.69
N SER A 26 -16.04 -0.78 3.62
CA SER A 26 -16.52 0.46 4.25
C SER A 26 -17.57 1.19 3.41
N GLY A 27 -17.96 0.66 2.25
CA GLY A 27 -18.86 1.32 1.30
C GLY A 27 -18.21 2.51 0.56
N LYS A 28 -16.89 2.68 0.68
CA LYS A 28 -16.14 3.72 -0.03
C LYS A 28 -15.68 3.23 -1.39
N SER A 29 -15.54 4.17 -2.34
CA SER A 29 -14.93 3.88 -3.62
C SER A 29 -13.45 3.55 -3.43
N ALA A 30 -12.99 2.46 -4.03
CA ALA A 30 -11.57 2.09 -4.07
C ALA A 30 -10.84 2.80 -5.22
N GLY A 31 -10.98 4.12 -5.29
CA GLY A 31 -10.24 4.95 -6.25
C GLY A 31 -8.77 5.08 -5.86
N ILE A 32 -7.92 5.39 -6.84
CA ILE A 32 -6.46 5.51 -6.63
C ILE A 32 -6.12 6.47 -5.48
N GLN A 33 -6.81 7.61 -5.40
CA GLN A 33 -6.59 8.60 -4.34
C GLN A 33 -6.95 8.06 -2.94
N GLU A 34 -8.06 7.33 -2.80
CA GLU A 34 -8.50 6.73 -1.53
C GLU A 34 -7.53 5.62 -1.09
N ILE A 35 -7.02 4.84 -2.03
CA ILE A 35 -5.99 3.82 -1.77
C ILE A 35 -4.71 4.47 -1.25
N ILE A 36 -4.25 5.57 -1.87
CA ILE A 36 -3.07 6.32 -1.41
C ILE A 36 -3.27 6.81 0.03
N VAL A 37 -4.41 7.43 0.34
CA VAL A 37 -4.72 7.93 1.69
C VAL A 37 -4.72 6.79 2.71
N PHE A 38 -5.32 5.65 2.37
CA PHE A 38 -5.34 4.48 3.25
C PHE A 38 -3.91 3.97 3.53
N LEU A 39 -3.09 3.82 2.48
CA LEU A 39 -1.72 3.32 2.61
C LEU A 39 -0.82 4.28 3.40
N GLN A 40 -0.96 5.59 3.21
CA GLN A 40 -0.25 6.61 4.00
C GLN A 40 -0.63 6.57 5.48
N HIS A 41 -1.92 6.37 5.77
CA HIS A 41 -2.40 6.25 7.14
C HIS A 41 -1.86 5.00 7.84
N GLN A 42 -1.79 3.87 7.12
CA GLN A 42 -1.15 2.65 7.65
C GLN A 42 0.36 2.83 7.82
N GLN A 43 1.03 3.47 6.85
CA GLN A 43 2.46 3.79 6.94
C GLN A 43 2.80 4.57 8.22
N ALA A 44 1.98 5.55 8.59
CA ALA A 44 2.17 6.36 9.80
C ALA A 44 2.00 5.55 11.10
N ARG A 45 1.27 4.44 11.06
CA ARG A 45 0.98 3.57 12.20
C ARG A 45 1.89 2.33 12.28
N SER A 46 2.64 2.04 11.22
CA SER A 46 3.51 0.87 11.13
C SER A 46 4.92 1.10 11.69
N VAL A 47 5.52 0.03 12.20
CA VAL A 47 6.93 -0.03 12.61
C VAL A 47 7.84 -0.34 11.41
N ASN A 48 9.14 0.01 11.51
CA ASN A 48 10.11 0.10 10.39
C ASN A 48 9.89 -0.87 9.21
N GLY A 49 9.89 -2.19 9.42
CA GLY A 49 9.78 -3.16 8.32
C GLY A 49 8.45 -3.09 7.53
N GLN A 50 7.31 -2.95 8.21
CA GLN A 50 6.02 -2.76 7.52
C GLN A 50 5.91 -1.37 6.93
N ARG A 51 6.49 -0.35 7.59
CA ARG A 51 6.45 1.03 7.11
C ARG A 51 7.10 1.15 5.73
N GLU A 52 8.17 0.40 5.46
CA GLU A 52 8.82 0.37 4.15
C GLU A 52 7.94 -0.25 3.06
N VAL A 53 7.20 -1.32 3.38
CA VAL A 53 6.23 -1.94 2.46
C VAL A 53 5.12 -0.95 2.09
N TYR A 54 4.52 -0.28 3.08
CA TYR A 54 3.51 0.76 2.82
C TYR A 54 4.09 1.95 2.04
N ALA A 55 5.33 2.37 2.33
CA ALA A 55 6.01 3.44 1.58
C ALA A 55 6.15 3.10 0.09
N ARG A 56 6.51 1.84 -0.19
CA ARG A 56 6.68 1.35 -1.56
C ARG A 56 5.34 1.24 -2.28
N ALA A 57 4.32 0.71 -1.60
CA ALA A 57 2.95 0.67 -2.11
C ALA A 57 2.43 2.07 -2.49
N VAL A 58 2.64 3.08 -1.63
CA VAL A 58 2.26 4.48 -1.92
C VAL A 58 2.94 4.97 -3.20
N ARG A 59 4.26 4.75 -3.37
CA ARG A 59 4.98 5.20 -4.58
C ARG A 59 4.44 4.54 -5.85
N ILE A 60 4.20 3.23 -5.83
CA ILE A 60 3.69 2.51 -7.00
C ILE A 60 2.32 3.03 -7.41
N VAL A 61 1.42 3.20 -6.44
CA VAL A 61 0.05 3.66 -6.70
C VAL A 61 0.05 5.13 -7.15
N MET A 62 0.92 5.98 -6.59
CA MET A 62 1.10 7.38 -7.07
C MET A 62 1.60 7.43 -8.52
N ASN A 63 2.50 6.53 -8.91
CA ASN A 63 2.99 6.44 -10.28
C ASN A 63 1.92 5.97 -11.29
N MET A 64 0.75 5.48 -10.85
CA MET A 64 -0.37 5.13 -11.74
C MET A 64 -1.26 6.32 -12.08
N VAL A 65 -1.10 7.45 -11.37
CA VAL A 65 -1.87 8.69 -11.60
C VAL A 65 -1.16 9.64 -12.58
N ASN A 66 0.12 9.36 -12.87
CA ASN A 66 1.03 10.23 -13.61
C ASN A 66 1.41 9.62 -14.96
#